data_AF-A0A963AS38-F1
#
_entry.id   AF-A0A963AS38-F1
#
_cell.length_a   1.000
_cell.length_b   1.000
_cell.length_c   1.000
_cell.angle_alpha   90.00
_cell.angle_beta   90.00
_cell.angle_gamma   90.00
#
_symmetry.space_group_name_H-M   'P 1'
#
loop_
_entity.id
_entity.type
_entity.pdbx_description
1 polymer ?
#
loop_
_entity_poly.entity_id
_entity_poly.type
_entity_poly.pdbx_seq_one_letter_code
_entity_poly.pdbx_strand_id
1 'polypeptide(L)'
;MLDPGGNTVKGSTLKYGVLAAALMGAVAGVQAAGIPEFEPNDTAATAQNVDGNFTLDADANITDSTTVPHVSVSATGDSTNDFYRFTSAAGGRVIVDIDANSFDSEIGIWDAGGTLLSNNDDNAGDPGSNGFASYLDINLLGPGVYTVGVCQFNCEFGNSFAITGNPVPDGASYTLHVSHVTANIVYEERAVPALGLSGLALLAGALGVAGFVRARRRD
;
A
#
# COMPACT_ATOMS: atom_id res chain seq x y z
N MET A 1 -67.55 -63.20 -4.98
CA MET A 1 -68.67 -62.44 -4.41
C MET A 1 -68.07 -61.22 -3.70
N LEU A 2 -68.23 -60.04 -4.32
CA LEU A 2 -68.14 -58.65 -3.83
C LEU A 2 -67.05 -58.25 -2.78
N ASP A 3 -66.20 -57.30 -3.16
CA ASP A 3 -65.45 -56.40 -2.26
C ASP A 3 -66.40 -55.32 -1.70
N PRO A 4 -66.31 -54.91 -0.41
CA PRO A 4 -65.76 -53.56 -0.17
C PRO A 4 -65.08 -53.35 1.21
N GLY A 5 -64.02 -52.52 1.26
CA GLY A 5 -63.89 -51.54 2.35
C GLY A 5 -62.51 -51.29 2.99
N GLY A 6 -61.74 -50.37 2.38
CA GLY A 6 -61.37 -49.10 3.02
C GLY A 6 -60.47 -49.04 4.27
N ASN A 7 -59.24 -48.57 4.04
CA ASN A 7 -58.52 -47.47 4.73
C ASN A 7 -58.34 -47.56 6.27
N THR A 8 -57.13 -47.54 6.85
CA THR A 8 -56.22 -46.39 6.83
C THR A 8 -54.91 -46.78 7.54
N VAL A 9 -53.76 -46.75 6.85
CA VAL A 9 -52.44 -46.80 7.50
C VAL A 9 -51.98 -45.36 7.72
N LYS A 10 -51.98 -44.88 8.98
CA LYS A 10 -51.31 -43.61 9.35
C LYS A 10 -49.80 -43.83 9.35
N GLY A 11 -49.19 -43.83 8.17
CA GLY A 11 -47.75 -43.66 8.02
C GLY A 11 -47.39 -42.20 8.28
N SER A 12 -46.82 -41.89 9.45
CA SER A 12 -46.22 -40.59 9.70
C SER A 12 -44.98 -40.45 8.80
N THR A 13 -45.09 -39.64 7.77
CA THR A 13 -43.96 -39.22 6.94
C THR A 13 -43.02 -38.36 7.79
N LEU A 14 -41.88 -38.91 8.20
CA LEU A 14 -40.75 -38.09 8.66
C LEU A 14 -40.24 -37.32 7.45
N LYS A 15 -40.49 -36.01 7.43
CA LYS A 15 -39.93 -35.10 6.44
C LYS A 15 -38.86 -34.23 7.08
N TYR A 16 -37.75 -34.09 6.34
CA TYR A 16 -36.71 -33.06 6.42
C TYR A 16 -35.76 -33.15 7.63
N GLY A 17 -34.45 -32.96 7.49
CA GLY A 17 -33.73 -32.34 6.38
C GLY A 17 -32.32 -32.89 6.26
N VAL A 18 -31.81 -32.83 5.04
CA VAL A 18 -30.38 -32.93 4.75
C VAL A 18 -29.74 -31.73 5.44
N LEU A 19 -29.01 -31.97 6.53
CA LEU A 19 -28.06 -31.01 7.06
C LEU A 19 -26.89 -30.98 6.08
N ALA A 20 -26.99 -30.12 5.06
CA ALA A 20 -25.82 -29.68 4.33
C ALA A 20 -25.03 -28.78 5.29
N ALA A 21 -24.12 -29.38 6.05
CA ALA A 21 -23.08 -28.64 6.73
C ALA A 21 -22.20 -28.03 5.64
N ALA A 22 -22.49 -26.78 5.25
CA ALA A 22 -21.56 -25.96 4.51
C ALA A 22 -20.38 -25.71 5.44
N LEU A 23 -19.35 -26.57 5.34
CA LEU A 23 -18.03 -26.28 5.87
C LEU A 23 -17.47 -25.15 5.01
N MET A 24 -17.86 -23.90 5.32
CA MET A 24 -17.11 -22.74 4.86
C MET A 24 -15.78 -22.80 5.61
N GLY A 25 -14.81 -23.50 5.03
CA GLY A 25 -13.43 -23.33 5.44
C GLY A 25 -13.12 -21.85 5.31
N ALA A 26 -12.76 -21.21 6.42
CA ALA A 26 -12.13 -19.90 6.36
C ALA A 26 -10.90 -20.07 5.48
N VAL A 27 -10.96 -19.57 4.24
CA VAL A 27 -9.74 -19.16 3.56
C VAL A 27 -9.24 -18.01 4.42
N ALA A 28 -8.35 -18.31 5.36
CA ALA A 28 -7.49 -17.28 5.91
C ALA A 28 -6.85 -16.62 4.69
N GLY A 29 -7.25 -15.39 4.39
CA GLY A 29 -6.63 -14.62 3.32
C GLY A 29 -5.13 -14.61 3.58
N VAL A 30 -4.33 -14.79 2.54
CA VAL A 30 -2.90 -14.53 2.67
C VAL A 30 -2.78 -13.03 2.94
N GLN A 31 -2.38 -12.71 4.16
CA GLN A 31 -2.04 -11.36 4.61
C GLN A 31 -0.68 -10.98 4.01
N ALA A 32 -0.51 -9.73 3.60
CA ALA A 32 0.79 -9.21 3.17
C ALA A 32 1.85 -9.42 4.27
N ALA A 33 3.05 -9.82 3.86
CA ALA A 33 4.16 -9.98 4.79
C ALA A 33 4.78 -8.61 5.10
N GLY A 34 4.89 -8.28 6.39
CA GLY A 34 5.66 -7.12 6.83
C GLY A 34 7.18 -7.33 6.70
N ILE A 35 7.91 -6.23 6.58
CA ILE A 35 9.37 -6.21 6.72
C ILE A 35 9.75 -5.95 8.19
N PRO A 36 10.89 -6.45 8.67
CA PRO A 36 11.36 -6.10 10.01
C PRO A 36 11.85 -4.64 10.04
N GLU A 37 11.77 -4.03 11.21
CA GLU A 37 12.55 -2.84 11.51
C GLU A 37 14.06 -3.11 11.46
N PHE A 38 14.85 -2.05 11.25
CA PHE A 38 16.29 -2.06 11.36
C PHE A 38 16.79 -0.88 12.18
N GLU A 39 17.40 -1.18 13.32
CA GLU A 39 18.06 -0.18 14.15
C GLU A 39 19.53 0.06 13.75
N PRO A 40 20.07 1.30 13.94
CA PRO A 40 19.36 2.47 14.46
C PRO A 40 18.52 3.16 13.37
N ASN A 41 17.29 3.55 13.69
CA ASN A 41 16.44 4.42 12.90
C ASN A 41 15.99 5.69 13.67
N ASP A 42 16.71 6.00 14.75
CA ASP A 42 16.40 6.97 15.81
C ASP A 42 16.29 8.44 15.36
N THR A 43 16.63 8.73 14.10
CA THR A 43 16.69 10.08 13.54
C THR A 43 16.29 10.09 12.07
N ALA A 44 15.86 11.25 11.56
CA ALA A 44 15.60 11.41 10.13
C ALA A 44 16.80 11.06 9.22
N ALA A 45 18.04 11.20 9.70
CA ALA A 45 19.24 10.85 8.94
C ALA A 45 19.47 9.33 8.87
N THR A 46 19.05 8.60 9.91
CA THR A 46 19.15 7.14 10.01
C THR A 46 17.86 6.43 9.62
N ALA A 47 16.80 7.17 9.28
CA ALA A 47 15.48 6.65 8.96
C ALA A 47 15.52 5.40 8.06
N GLN A 48 14.77 4.36 8.43
CA GLN A 48 14.72 3.14 7.63
C GLN A 48 14.06 3.42 6.28
N ASN A 49 14.75 3.09 5.19
CA ASN A 49 14.17 3.20 3.86
C ASN A 49 13.23 2.01 3.59
N VAL A 50 11.96 2.28 3.31
CA VAL A 50 10.97 1.24 3.00
C VAL A 50 10.76 1.05 1.49
N ASP A 51 11.39 1.88 0.65
CA ASP A 51 11.33 1.76 -0.81
C ASP A 51 11.69 0.34 -1.29
N GLY A 52 11.01 -0.12 -2.33
CA GLY A 52 11.21 -1.46 -2.92
C GLY A 52 10.44 -2.58 -2.22
N ASN A 53 9.76 -2.31 -1.11
CA ASN A 53 8.94 -3.29 -0.38
C ASN A 53 7.43 -3.04 -0.54
N PHE A 54 7.02 -2.06 -1.34
CA PHE A 54 5.61 -1.81 -1.62
C PHE A 54 5.01 -2.95 -2.46
N THR A 55 3.86 -3.47 -2.03
CA THR A 55 3.13 -4.56 -2.68
C THR A 55 1.67 -4.21 -2.90
N LEU A 56 0.96 -5.06 -3.62
CA LEU A 56 -0.52 -5.06 -3.71
C LEU A 56 -1.09 -6.34 -3.09
N ASP A 57 -0.31 -7.01 -2.22
CA ASP A 57 -0.77 -8.21 -1.55
C ASP A 57 -1.91 -7.84 -0.61
N ALA A 58 -2.90 -8.73 -0.51
CA ALA A 58 -4.08 -8.47 0.30
C ALA A 58 -3.67 -8.35 1.78
N ASP A 59 -4.14 -7.30 2.41
CA ASP A 59 -3.91 -7.01 3.82
C ASP A 59 -5.26 -6.55 4.41
N ALA A 60 -5.76 -7.25 5.42
CA ALA A 60 -7.05 -6.98 6.03
C ALA A 60 -7.06 -5.77 6.97
N ASN A 61 -5.87 -5.30 7.35
CA ASN A 61 -5.67 -4.12 8.18
C ASN A 61 -5.51 -2.87 7.32
N ILE A 62 -5.06 -3.02 6.08
CA ILE A 62 -4.84 -1.87 5.19
C ILE A 62 -6.04 -1.65 4.25
N THR A 63 -6.63 -0.46 4.31
CA THR A 63 -7.67 -0.03 3.39
C THR A 63 -7.18 -0.07 1.94
N ASP A 64 -7.98 -0.66 1.04
CA ASP A 64 -7.70 -0.73 -0.40
C ASP A 64 -6.37 -1.43 -0.78
N SER A 65 -5.85 -2.31 0.09
CA SER A 65 -4.54 -3.00 -0.03
C SER A 65 -4.24 -3.70 -1.36
N THR A 66 -5.27 -4.12 -2.09
CA THR A 66 -5.12 -4.76 -3.41
C THR A 66 -5.12 -3.78 -4.59
N THR A 67 -5.33 -2.49 -4.32
CA THR A 67 -5.42 -1.43 -5.34
C THR A 67 -4.51 -0.23 -5.05
N VAL A 68 -4.05 -0.07 -3.81
CA VAL A 68 -3.10 0.96 -3.39
C VAL A 68 -1.83 0.26 -2.93
N PRO A 69 -0.66 0.53 -3.55
CA PRO A 69 0.60 -0.04 -3.09
C PRO A 69 0.87 0.32 -1.63
N HIS A 70 1.28 -0.68 -0.85
CA HIS A 70 1.53 -0.51 0.58
C HIS A 70 2.72 -1.32 1.06
N VAL A 71 3.28 -0.92 2.20
CA VAL A 71 4.31 -1.64 2.94
C VAL A 71 3.97 -1.62 4.43
N SER A 72 4.25 -2.73 5.11
CA SER A 72 4.09 -2.87 6.55
C SER A 72 5.46 -3.11 7.19
N VAL A 73 5.79 -2.40 8.28
CA VAL A 73 7.00 -2.62 9.07
C VAL A 73 6.62 -3.10 10.46
N SER A 74 7.09 -4.27 10.87
CA SER A 74 6.95 -4.75 12.25
C SER A 74 8.10 -4.23 13.11
N ALA A 75 7.77 -3.49 14.16
CA ALA A 75 8.71 -2.70 14.93
C ALA A 75 8.59 -2.88 16.45
N THR A 76 9.65 -2.54 17.16
CA THR A 76 9.93 -2.70 18.58
C THR A 76 10.76 -1.50 19.04
N GLY A 77 10.19 -0.67 19.92
CA GLY A 77 10.91 0.50 20.42
C GLY A 77 12.16 0.15 21.23
N ASP A 78 13.12 1.09 21.24
CA ASP A 78 14.38 1.00 21.97
C ASP A 78 14.63 2.21 22.89
N SER A 79 13.55 2.91 23.27
CA SER A 79 13.57 4.22 23.96
C SER A 79 14.06 5.38 23.10
N THR A 80 13.93 5.29 21.78
CA THR A 80 14.11 6.41 20.85
C THR A 80 12.83 6.69 20.03
N ASN A 81 12.85 7.71 19.17
CA ASN A 81 11.77 7.91 18.21
C ASN A 81 12.17 7.18 16.93
N ASP A 82 11.23 6.48 16.32
CA ASP A 82 11.57 5.67 15.16
C ASP A 82 11.27 6.46 13.88
N PHE A 83 12.23 6.50 12.95
CA PHE A 83 12.04 7.20 11.67
C PHE A 83 12.07 6.24 10.48
N TYR A 84 11.16 6.49 9.54
CA TYR A 84 11.04 5.75 8.28
C TYR A 84 11.04 6.74 7.12
N ARG A 85 11.46 6.30 5.94
CA ARG A 85 11.38 7.14 4.73
C ARG A 85 10.96 6.34 3.51
N PHE A 86 10.30 7.04 2.60
CA PHE A 86 9.91 6.54 1.28
C PHE A 86 10.03 7.64 0.23
N THR A 87 10.11 7.24 -1.03
CA THR A 87 10.19 8.14 -2.17
C THR A 87 8.85 8.20 -2.91
N SER A 88 8.31 9.40 -3.08
CA SER A 88 7.21 9.64 -4.01
C SER A 88 7.72 10.25 -5.31
N ALA A 89 7.36 9.65 -6.45
CA ALA A 89 7.77 10.12 -7.77
C ALA A 89 6.92 11.30 -8.30
N ALA A 90 5.76 11.56 -7.70
CA ALA A 90 4.79 12.51 -8.24
C ALA A 90 3.94 13.23 -7.17
N GLY A 91 4.10 12.90 -5.89
CA GLY A 91 3.15 13.25 -4.84
C GLY A 91 1.99 12.26 -4.79
N GLY A 92 0.79 12.75 -4.47
CA GLY A 92 -0.44 11.95 -4.38
C GLY A 92 -0.83 11.61 -2.94
N ARG A 93 -1.91 10.85 -2.80
CA ARG A 93 -2.47 10.48 -1.49
C ARG A 93 -1.57 9.45 -0.81
N VAL A 94 -1.23 9.70 0.44
CA VAL A 94 -0.53 8.78 1.33
C VAL A 94 -1.36 8.58 2.57
N ILE A 95 -1.51 7.32 2.95
CA ILE A 95 -2.02 6.93 4.26
C ILE A 95 -0.83 6.38 5.05
N VAL A 96 -0.69 6.84 6.29
CA VAL A 96 0.27 6.31 7.26
C VAL A 96 -0.51 5.96 8.52
N ASP A 97 -0.41 4.72 8.97
CA ASP A 97 -1.17 4.27 10.13
C ASP A 97 -0.37 3.27 10.98
N ILE A 98 -0.79 3.14 12.23
CA ILE A 98 -0.16 2.29 13.24
C ILE A 98 -1.13 1.21 13.66
N ASP A 99 -0.65 -0.02 13.72
CA ASP A 99 -1.41 -1.19 14.10
C ASP A 99 -0.68 -2.03 15.14
N ALA A 100 -1.41 -2.94 15.80
CA ALA A 100 -0.84 -3.87 16.78
C ALA A 100 0.07 -3.19 17.84
N ASN A 101 -0.20 -1.92 18.15
CA ASN A 101 0.57 -1.10 19.07
C ASN A 101 0.31 -1.50 20.53
N SER A 102 1.39 -1.60 21.30
CA SER A 102 1.34 -1.81 22.76
C SER A 102 1.43 -0.52 23.58
N PHE A 103 1.38 0.63 22.91
CA PHE A 103 1.50 1.97 23.47
C PHE A 103 0.59 2.93 22.70
N ASP A 104 0.35 4.09 23.28
CA ASP A 104 -0.41 5.18 22.66
C ASP A 104 0.50 5.91 21.68
N SER A 105 0.28 5.74 20.38
CA SER A 105 1.22 6.16 19.34
C SER A 105 0.88 7.52 18.79
N GLU A 106 1.89 8.32 18.43
CA GLU A 106 1.71 9.51 17.61
C GLU A 106 2.62 9.45 16.38
N ILE A 107 2.17 9.99 15.24
CA ILE A 107 2.95 10.06 13.99
C ILE A 107 3.06 11.47 13.45
N GLY A 108 4.22 11.76 12.86
CA GLY A 108 4.48 12.97 12.07
C GLY A 108 5.06 12.63 10.71
N ILE A 109 4.81 13.48 9.72
CA ILE A 109 5.40 13.34 8.38
C ILE A 109 5.98 14.66 7.87
N TRP A 110 7.19 14.58 7.32
CA TRP A 110 7.95 15.72 6.79
C TRP A 110 8.30 15.54 5.31
N ASP A 111 8.50 16.66 4.62
CA ASP A 111 9.20 16.66 3.34
C ASP A 111 10.73 16.51 3.49
N ALA A 112 11.44 16.39 2.37
CA ALA A 112 12.89 16.25 2.34
C ALA A 112 13.67 17.42 2.97
N GLY A 113 13.05 18.60 3.09
CA GLY A 113 13.63 19.77 3.74
C GLY A 113 13.42 19.80 5.25
N GLY A 114 12.68 18.83 5.80
CA GLY A 114 12.27 18.81 7.20
C GLY A 114 11.10 19.74 7.50
N THR A 115 10.32 20.17 6.50
CA THR A 115 9.06 20.89 6.75
C THR A 115 8.02 19.89 7.22
N LEU A 116 7.41 20.12 8.38
CA LEU A 116 6.32 19.28 8.88
C LEU A 116 5.09 19.49 8.00
N LEU A 117 4.56 18.39 7.47
CA LEU A 117 3.39 18.40 6.59
C LEU A 117 2.11 18.11 7.37
N SER A 118 2.17 17.14 8.28
CA SER A 118 1.04 16.74 9.13
C SER A 118 1.51 15.88 10.30
N ASN A 119 0.66 15.73 11.31
CA ASN A 119 0.82 14.82 12.44
C ASN A 119 -0.56 14.42 12.99
N ASN A 120 -0.65 13.25 13.65
CA ASN A 120 -1.85 12.81 14.32
C ASN A 120 -1.56 11.79 15.43
N ASP A 121 -2.46 11.72 16.40
CA ASP A 121 -2.39 10.92 17.64
C ASP A 121 -3.30 9.67 17.54
N ASP A 122 -4.56 9.85 17.17
CA ASP A 122 -5.55 8.76 17.18
C ASP A 122 -6.08 8.38 15.79
N ASN A 123 -6.68 7.18 15.70
CA ASN A 123 -7.14 6.63 14.44
C ASN A 123 -8.40 7.36 13.93
N ALA A 124 -8.66 7.23 12.63
CA ALA A 124 -9.87 7.73 11.97
C ALA A 124 -10.87 6.60 11.61
N GLY A 125 -10.90 5.51 12.37
CA GLY A 125 -11.69 4.31 12.06
C GLY A 125 -11.04 3.38 11.02
N ASP A 126 -9.71 3.33 11.05
CA ASP A 126 -8.87 2.48 10.19
C ASP A 126 -8.99 0.98 10.56
N PRO A 127 -8.99 0.04 9.61
CA PRO A 127 -8.99 -1.39 9.93
C PRO A 127 -7.72 -1.78 10.69
N GLY A 128 -7.80 -2.81 11.54
CA GLY A 128 -6.65 -3.27 12.34
C GLY A 128 -6.29 -2.41 13.55
N SER A 129 -6.62 -1.12 13.50
CA SER A 129 -6.30 -0.15 14.55
C SER A 129 -7.09 -0.33 15.85
N ASN A 130 -6.43 -0.03 16.97
CA ASN A 130 -7.09 0.14 18.28
C ASN A 130 -7.30 1.64 18.57
N GLY A 131 -8.02 1.99 19.65
CA GLY A 131 -8.35 3.39 19.98
C GLY A 131 -7.20 4.33 20.36
N PHE A 132 -5.95 3.86 20.30
CA PHE A 132 -4.70 4.57 20.64
C PHE A 132 -3.66 4.46 19.50
N ALA A 133 -4.10 3.99 18.34
CA ALA A 133 -3.30 3.88 17.14
C ALA A 133 -3.42 5.16 16.34
N SER A 134 -2.33 5.74 15.89
CA SER A 134 -2.35 6.96 15.10
C SER A 134 -2.60 6.71 13.62
N TYR A 135 -3.24 7.66 12.93
CA TYR A 135 -3.58 7.57 11.50
C TYR A 135 -3.40 8.91 10.79
N LEU A 136 -2.82 8.93 9.60
CA LEU A 136 -2.69 10.12 8.75
C LEU A 136 -3.16 9.80 7.34
N ASP A 137 -3.96 10.70 6.75
CA ASP A 137 -4.34 10.66 5.34
C ASP A 137 -4.08 12.03 4.73
N ILE A 138 -3.03 12.12 3.92
CA ILE A 138 -2.55 13.39 3.38
C ILE A 138 -2.30 13.31 1.88
N ASN A 139 -2.35 14.45 1.22
CA ASN A 139 -1.99 14.55 -0.19
C ASN A 139 -0.65 15.27 -0.35
N LEU A 140 0.38 14.53 -0.77
CA LEU A 140 1.71 15.04 -1.08
C LEU A 140 1.67 15.88 -2.36
N LEU A 141 2.31 17.05 -2.33
CA LEU A 141 2.21 18.05 -3.40
C LEU A 141 3.14 17.81 -4.60
N GLY A 142 4.14 16.94 -4.48
CA GLY A 142 5.10 16.73 -5.54
C GLY A 142 6.06 15.57 -5.29
N PRO A 143 7.04 15.38 -6.18
CA PRO A 143 8.08 14.37 -5.99
C PRO A 143 8.98 14.72 -4.81
N GLY A 144 9.47 13.70 -4.11
CA GLY A 144 10.42 13.90 -3.02
C GLY A 144 10.60 12.66 -2.15
N VAL A 145 11.59 12.73 -1.27
CA VAL A 145 11.70 11.83 -0.12
C VAL A 145 10.85 12.40 1.00
N TYR A 146 10.06 11.55 1.63
CA TYR A 146 9.23 11.88 2.76
C TYR A 146 9.65 11.03 3.94
N THR A 147 9.66 11.65 5.12
CA THR A 147 10.08 11.00 6.36
C THR A 147 8.88 10.91 7.28
N VAL A 148 8.61 9.73 7.81
CA VAL A 148 7.65 9.46 8.88
C VAL A 148 8.43 9.31 10.18
N GLY A 149 7.89 9.83 11.27
CA GLY A 149 8.41 9.63 12.62
C GLY A 149 7.32 9.14 13.53
N VAL A 150 7.66 8.19 14.40
CA VAL A 150 6.76 7.55 15.37
C VAL A 150 7.28 7.85 16.78
N CYS A 151 6.38 8.16 17.70
CA CYS A 151 6.70 8.29 19.11
C CYS A 151 5.49 7.92 19.98
N GLN A 152 5.65 7.98 21.30
CA GLN A 152 4.56 7.71 22.23
C GLN A 152 3.89 9.00 22.68
N PHE A 153 2.56 9.00 22.80
CA PHE A 153 1.85 10.06 23.49
C PHE A 153 2.51 10.35 24.86
N ASN A 154 2.84 11.60 25.19
CA ASN A 154 2.54 12.83 24.48
C ASN A 154 3.79 13.37 23.77
N CYS A 155 3.70 13.62 22.46
CA CYS A 155 4.74 14.29 21.70
C CYS A 155 4.29 15.62 21.09
N GLU A 156 5.29 16.42 20.71
CA GLU A 156 5.13 17.58 19.86
C GLU A 156 5.99 17.43 18.61
N PHE A 157 5.37 17.68 17.45
CA PHE A 157 6.03 17.65 16.14
C PHE A 157 6.33 19.06 15.66
N GLY A 158 7.53 19.27 15.12
CA GLY A 158 7.97 20.55 14.57
C GLY A 158 8.82 20.41 13.31
N ASN A 159 9.14 21.54 12.67
CA ASN A 159 10.06 21.56 11.52
C ASN A 159 11.46 21.05 11.88
N SER A 160 12.28 20.80 10.88
CA SER A 160 13.61 20.18 11.00
C SER A 160 13.55 18.78 11.61
N PHE A 161 12.51 18.01 11.27
CA PHE A 161 12.29 16.65 11.79
C PHE A 161 12.21 16.59 13.31
N ALA A 162 11.71 17.65 13.96
CA ALA A 162 11.67 17.73 15.40
C ALA A 162 10.53 16.88 15.97
N ILE A 163 10.90 15.98 16.89
CA ILE A 163 9.99 15.27 17.79
C ILE A 163 10.51 15.51 19.21
N THR A 164 9.65 16.01 20.08
CA THR A 164 9.93 16.17 21.51
C THR A 164 8.81 15.53 22.32
N GLY A 165 9.10 14.92 23.46
CA GLY A 165 8.09 14.22 24.26
C GLY A 165 8.58 12.82 24.64
N ASN A 166 7.64 11.86 24.68
CA ASN A 166 7.96 10.48 25.01
C ASN A 166 8.41 9.70 23.76
N PRO A 167 9.61 9.10 23.75
CA PRO A 167 10.01 8.19 22.68
C PRO A 167 9.16 6.90 22.70
N VAL A 168 9.30 6.06 21.67
CA VAL A 168 8.73 4.72 21.68
C VAL A 168 9.37 3.92 22.83
N PRO A 169 8.61 3.35 23.77
CA PRO A 169 9.20 2.65 24.91
C PRO A 169 10.01 1.42 24.49
N ASP A 170 11.08 1.13 25.24
CA ASP A 170 11.86 -0.10 25.08
C ASP A 170 10.96 -1.35 25.13
N GLY A 171 11.04 -2.18 24.10
CA GLY A 171 10.27 -3.41 23.96
C GLY A 171 8.80 -3.22 23.57
N ALA A 172 8.32 -1.99 23.34
CA ALA A 172 6.96 -1.75 22.88
C ALA A 172 6.82 -2.12 21.40
N SER A 173 5.83 -2.93 21.06
CA SER A 173 5.61 -3.39 19.69
C SER A 173 4.62 -2.52 18.94
N TYR A 174 4.79 -2.39 17.63
CA TYR A 174 3.78 -1.85 16.71
C TYR A 174 4.04 -2.34 15.28
N THR A 175 3.08 -2.08 14.39
CA THR A 175 3.25 -2.21 12.94
C THR A 175 2.97 -0.85 12.30
N LEU A 176 3.91 -0.35 11.51
CA LEU A 176 3.70 0.83 10.67
C LEU A 176 3.20 0.38 9.30
N HIS A 177 2.10 0.97 8.83
CA HIS A 177 1.65 0.83 7.45
C HIS A 177 1.87 2.14 6.70
N VAL A 178 2.37 2.04 5.47
CA VAL A 178 2.49 3.18 4.54
C VAL A 178 1.85 2.77 3.22
N SER A 179 0.72 3.39 2.90
CA SER A 179 0.01 3.22 1.64
C SER A 179 0.20 4.44 0.75
N HIS A 180 0.66 4.27 -0.48
CA HIS A 180 0.94 5.39 -1.38
C HIS A 180 0.20 5.26 -2.71
N VAL A 181 -0.85 6.07 -2.86
CA VAL A 181 -1.53 6.27 -4.14
C VAL A 181 -0.64 7.17 -4.99
N THR A 182 0.09 6.57 -5.91
CA THR A 182 0.78 7.36 -6.94
C THR A 182 -0.28 8.04 -7.82
N ALA A 183 -0.25 9.37 -7.88
CA ALA A 183 -1.06 10.09 -8.85
C ALA A 183 -0.66 9.58 -10.24
N ASN A 184 -1.59 8.97 -10.98
CA ASN A 184 -1.39 8.72 -12.40
C ASN A 184 -1.13 10.06 -13.06
N ILE A 185 0.14 10.40 -13.31
CA ILE A 185 0.49 11.53 -14.16
C ILE A 185 0.07 11.08 -15.56
N VAL A 186 -1.17 11.40 -15.93
CA VAL A 186 -1.54 11.45 -17.34
C VAL A 186 -0.74 12.61 -17.90
N TYR A 187 0.42 12.31 -18.49
CA TYR A 187 1.01 13.24 -19.42
C TYR A 187 -0.02 13.35 -20.55
N GLU A 188 -0.83 14.42 -20.57
CA GLU A 188 -1.40 14.82 -21.84
C GLU A 188 -0.21 15.00 -22.76
N GLU A 189 -0.05 14.10 -23.72
CA GLU A 189 0.79 14.34 -24.87
C GLU A 189 0.21 15.60 -25.51
N ARG A 190 0.82 16.75 -25.18
CA ARG A 190 0.40 18.03 -25.71
C ARG A 190 0.65 17.93 -27.20
N ALA A 191 -0.39 17.57 -27.94
CA ALA A 191 -0.33 17.33 -29.37
C ALA A 191 0.39 18.51 -29.99
N VAL A 192 1.64 18.30 -30.40
CA VAL A 192 2.40 19.31 -31.11
C VAL A 192 1.65 19.45 -32.43
N PRO A 193 1.09 20.63 -32.77
CA PRO A 193 0.39 20.76 -34.04
C PRO A 193 1.40 20.47 -35.13
N ALA A 194 1.24 19.32 -35.80
CA ALA A 194 1.97 18.99 -37.00
C ALA A 194 1.66 20.10 -38.01
N LEU A 195 2.56 21.07 -38.14
CA LEU A 195 2.52 22.00 -39.25
C LEU A 195 2.68 21.15 -40.51
N GLY A 196 1.61 21.11 -41.30
CA GLY A 196 1.48 20.22 -42.43
C GLY A 196 2.65 20.35 -43.40
N LEU A 197 3.28 19.23 -43.68
CA LEU A 197 3.78 18.95 -45.01
C LEU A 197 3.04 17.73 -45.54
N SER A 198 2.05 18.03 -46.38
CA SER A 198 1.47 17.12 -47.34
C SER A 198 2.58 16.51 -48.21
N GLY A 199 2.73 15.20 -48.16
CA GLY A 199 3.75 14.52 -48.95
C GLY A 199 3.69 13.01 -48.89
N LEU A 200 2.69 12.44 -49.57
CA LEU A 200 2.72 11.13 -50.22
C LEU A 200 2.98 9.88 -49.36
N ALA A 201 1.89 9.13 -49.12
CA ALA A 201 1.94 7.72 -48.76
C ALA A 201 2.42 6.85 -49.94
N LEU A 202 3.25 5.84 -49.68
CA LEU A 202 3.20 4.57 -50.42
C LEU A 202 3.70 3.42 -49.53
N LEU A 203 2.76 2.50 -49.29
CA LEU A 203 2.92 1.14 -48.79
C LEU A 203 3.90 0.34 -49.67
N ALA A 204 4.75 -0.50 -49.04
CA ALA A 204 4.75 -1.96 -49.17
C ALA A 204 6.14 -2.59 -48.91
N GLY A 205 6.18 -3.49 -47.92
CA GLY A 205 6.62 -4.89 -48.04
C GLY A 205 7.93 -5.27 -48.74
N ALA A 206 8.78 -5.90 -47.93
CA ALA A 206 9.51 -7.16 -48.22
C ALA A 206 10.85 -7.14 -48.99
N LEU A 207 11.64 -8.15 -48.61
CA LEU A 207 12.85 -8.71 -49.22
C LEU A 207 14.17 -7.94 -49.05
N GLY A 208 14.94 -8.36 -48.04
CA GLY A 208 16.38 -8.37 -48.18
C GLY A 208 16.81 -9.52 -49.08
N VAL A 209 17.60 -9.24 -50.13
CA VAL A 209 18.66 -10.09 -50.69
C VAL A 209 19.62 -9.22 -51.53
N ALA A 210 20.91 -9.33 -51.19
CA ALA A 210 22.15 -9.17 -51.97
C ALA A 210 22.25 -8.17 -53.16
N GLY A 211 23.36 -7.40 -53.19
CA GLY A 211 23.74 -6.65 -54.38
C GLY A 211 25.08 -5.91 -54.30
N PHE A 212 26.16 -6.67 -54.40
CA PHE A 212 27.56 -6.22 -54.55
C PHE A 212 27.74 -5.36 -55.82
N VAL A 213 28.35 -4.16 -55.73
CA VAL A 213 28.87 -3.44 -56.91
C VAL A 213 30.28 -2.89 -56.67
N ARG A 214 31.25 -3.75 -57.04
CA ARG A 214 32.51 -3.53 -57.77
C ARG A 214 33.14 -2.12 -57.79
N ALA A 215 34.30 -2.01 -57.14
CA ALA A 215 35.24 -0.91 -57.29
C ALA A 215 36.08 -1.01 -58.59
N ARG A 216 36.11 0.14 -59.30
CA ARG A 216 37.10 0.73 -60.23
C ARG A 216 38.03 -0.18 -61.06
N ARG A 217 37.98 0.01 -62.39
CA ARG A 217 39.19 -0.01 -63.24
C ARG A 217 39.80 1.39 -63.26
N ARG A 218 41.09 1.48 -63.00
CA ARG A 218 42.03 2.40 -63.65
C ARG A 218 43.28 1.58 -63.97
N ASP A 219 43.56 1.56 -65.26
CA ASP A 219 44.80 1.23 -65.99
C ASP A 219 45.49 -0.12 -65.71
#